data_AF-A0A816DIH3-F1
#
_entry.id   AF-A0A816DIH3-F1
#
_cell.length_a   1.000
_cell.length_b   1.000
_cell.length_c   1.000
_cell.angle_alpha   90.00
_cell.angle_beta   90.00
_cell.angle_gamma   90.00
#
_symmetry.space_group_name_H-M   'P 1'
#
loop_
_entity.id
_entity.type
_entity.pdbx_description
1 polymer ?
#
loop_
_entity_poly.entity_id
_entity_poly.type
_entity_poly.pdbx_seq_one_letter_code
_entity_poly.pdbx_strand_id
1 'polypeptide(L)'
;MEEHKDWGVVLQLVSETCGNAEIVGKWRDYCNIPGLLMGGVANCEHRSHTSVLFAFRWMLQQKINKLQLLDKYDWFILTRADELHLCEHFDFTTMKESDILLPTGEHYNGWSDRHLITRSSMFMKMINITKELVCRPDYWLNKLEEVDYELNIEVVQKLIWDDMRLTVSEHPRSIFIVRSTGDPASWSRGRSHPELSRFNLKVYQEISNARRGRFAVPSTEPLTENKFDALNPKSQGEEFGPDPADSRVFRPFQESSSPDNRSGGGT
;
A
#
# COMPACT_ATOMS: atom_id res chain seq x y z
N MET A 1 2.52 13.52 -10.53
CA MET A 1 2.17 12.24 -11.19
C MET A 1 0.72 12.39 -11.60
N GLU A 2 0.42 12.28 -12.88
CA GLU A 2 -0.97 12.33 -13.35
C GLU A 2 -1.62 10.97 -13.10
N GLU A 3 -2.85 10.96 -12.59
CA GLU A 3 -3.58 9.72 -12.32
C GLU A 3 -3.95 9.03 -13.65
N HIS A 4 -3.65 7.73 -13.75
CA HIS A 4 -3.99 6.97 -14.95
C HIS A 4 -5.51 6.78 -15.05
N LYS A 5 -6.08 7.00 -16.25
CA LYS A 5 -7.48 6.68 -16.54
C LYS A 5 -7.75 5.16 -16.59
N ASP A 6 -6.73 4.39 -16.91
CA ASP A 6 -6.73 2.93 -16.91
C ASP A 6 -5.50 2.43 -16.17
N TRP A 7 -5.67 1.89 -14.97
CA TRP A 7 -4.57 1.29 -14.22
C TRP A 7 -4.17 -0.10 -14.73
N GLY A 8 -4.97 -0.68 -15.64
CA GLY A 8 -4.65 -1.92 -16.34
C GLY A 8 -3.37 -1.84 -17.17
N VAL A 9 -2.95 -0.63 -17.57
CA VAL A 9 -1.66 -0.44 -18.26
C VAL A 9 -0.48 -0.86 -17.38
N VAL A 10 -0.56 -0.62 -16.06
CA VAL A 10 0.51 -1.02 -15.14
C VAL A 10 0.51 -2.54 -14.98
N LEU A 11 -0.66 -3.16 -14.80
CA LEU A 11 -0.76 -4.62 -14.71
C LEU A 11 -0.30 -5.31 -16.00
N GLN A 12 -0.58 -4.71 -17.16
CA GLN A 12 -0.06 -5.15 -18.44
C GLN A 12 1.47 -5.15 -18.47
N LEU A 13 2.11 -4.05 -18.03
CA LEU A 13 3.57 -3.97 -17.90
C LEU A 13 4.11 -5.04 -16.93
N VAL A 14 3.43 -5.30 -15.82
CA VAL A 14 3.82 -6.39 -14.91
C VAL A 14 3.78 -7.73 -15.64
N SER A 15 2.74 -8.00 -16.44
CA SER A 15 2.58 -9.27 -17.15
C SER A 15 3.70 -9.53 -18.16
N GLU A 16 4.23 -8.47 -18.77
CA GLU A 16 5.38 -8.54 -19.68
C GLU A 16 6.67 -8.94 -18.94
N THR A 17 6.77 -8.67 -17.64
CA THR A 17 7.93 -9.08 -16.82
C THR A 17 7.89 -10.54 -16.36
N CYS A 18 6.81 -11.27 -16.64
CA CYS A 18 6.63 -12.63 -16.13
C CYS A 18 7.42 -13.70 -16.91
N GLY A 19 8.04 -13.36 -18.04
CA GLY A 19 8.90 -14.25 -18.82
C GLY A 19 8.16 -15.35 -19.59
N ASN A 20 6.84 -15.27 -19.70
CA ASN A 20 6.02 -16.17 -20.50
C ASN A 20 5.02 -15.36 -21.33
N ALA A 21 5.16 -15.40 -22.66
CA ALA A 21 4.31 -14.66 -23.59
C ALA A 21 2.85 -15.15 -23.58
N GLU A 22 2.60 -16.42 -23.24
CA GLU A 22 1.25 -17.00 -23.25
C GLU A 22 0.37 -16.47 -22.12
N ILE A 23 0.96 -15.92 -21.05
CA ILE A 23 0.22 -15.36 -19.90
C ILE A 23 0.07 -13.84 -19.97
N VAL A 24 0.71 -13.18 -20.93
CA VAL A 24 0.64 -11.73 -21.11
C VAL A 24 -0.82 -11.34 -21.37
N GLY A 25 -1.36 -10.44 -20.54
CA GLY A 25 -2.75 -9.99 -20.64
C GLY A 25 -3.81 -10.93 -20.04
N LYS A 26 -3.50 -12.20 -19.74
CA LYS A 26 -4.47 -13.15 -19.14
C LYS A 26 -5.04 -12.70 -17.80
N TRP A 27 -4.31 -11.88 -17.04
CA TRP A 27 -4.81 -11.27 -15.82
C TRP A 27 -6.13 -10.49 -16.01
N ARG A 28 -6.48 -10.09 -17.24
CA ARG A 28 -7.77 -9.45 -17.53
C ARG A 28 -8.98 -10.35 -17.27
N ASP A 29 -8.80 -11.67 -17.21
CA ASP A 29 -9.88 -12.61 -16.88
C ASP A 29 -10.46 -12.37 -15.48
N TYR A 30 -9.69 -11.74 -14.57
CA TYR A 30 -10.19 -11.27 -13.28
C TYR A 30 -11.32 -10.24 -13.37
N CYS A 31 -11.54 -9.61 -14.51
CA CYS A 31 -12.65 -8.69 -14.71
C CYS A 31 -14.00 -9.41 -14.81
N ASN A 32 -14.00 -10.75 -14.96
CA ASN A 32 -15.20 -11.58 -14.91
C ASN A 32 -15.54 -12.04 -13.49
N ILE A 33 -14.61 -11.88 -12.52
CA ILE A 33 -14.85 -12.21 -11.11
C ILE A 33 -15.65 -11.07 -10.46
N PRO A 34 -16.85 -11.33 -9.91
CA PRO A 34 -17.63 -10.31 -9.22
C PRO A 34 -16.89 -9.70 -8.02
N GLY A 35 -17.12 -8.42 -7.75
CA GLY A 35 -16.69 -7.75 -6.52
C GLY A 35 -15.87 -6.50 -6.77
N LEU A 36 -14.81 -6.32 -5.98
CA LEU A 36 -14.02 -5.10 -5.92
C LEU A 36 -12.58 -5.28 -6.44
N LEU A 37 -12.21 -6.43 -6.99
CA LEU A 37 -10.81 -6.74 -7.27
C LEU A 37 -10.19 -5.86 -8.38
N MET A 38 -10.86 -5.77 -9.52
CA MET A 38 -10.34 -5.08 -10.72
C MET A 38 -10.79 -3.61 -10.88
N GLY A 39 -11.20 -2.96 -9.79
CA GLY A 39 -11.59 -1.55 -9.87
C GLY A 39 -10.42 -0.64 -10.27
N GLY A 40 -10.71 0.39 -11.07
CA GLY A 40 -9.70 1.27 -11.69
C GLY A 40 -9.09 0.78 -13.01
N VAL A 41 -9.48 -0.41 -13.50
CA VAL A 41 -9.10 -0.92 -14.83
C VAL A 41 -10.20 -0.63 -15.85
N ALA A 42 -9.81 -0.10 -17.01
CA ALA A 42 -10.76 0.16 -18.08
C ALA A 42 -11.39 -1.14 -18.60
N ASN A 43 -12.70 -1.07 -18.88
CA ASN A 43 -13.56 -2.18 -19.31
C ASN A 43 -13.78 -3.27 -18.26
N CYS A 44 -13.49 -2.99 -16.98
CA CYS A 44 -13.86 -3.86 -15.86
C CYS A 44 -14.92 -3.15 -15.02
N GLU A 45 -16.09 -3.77 -14.81
CA GLU A 45 -17.26 -3.13 -14.20
C GLU A 45 -17.23 -3.13 -12.65
N HIS A 46 -16.05 -2.89 -12.06
CA HIS A 46 -15.87 -2.95 -10.61
C HIS A 46 -15.86 -1.55 -9.98
N ARG A 47 -16.66 -1.37 -8.92
CA ARG A 47 -16.92 -0.06 -8.27
C ARG A 47 -15.85 0.38 -7.27
N SER A 48 -14.61 -0.10 -7.40
CA SER A 48 -13.51 0.16 -6.47
C SER A 48 -12.30 0.78 -7.18
N HIS A 49 -11.21 0.99 -6.42
CA HIS A 49 -9.89 1.37 -6.95
C HIS A 49 -8.80 0.35 -6.55
N THR A 50 -9.17 -0.92 -6.33
CA THR A 50 -8.23 -1.94 -5.84
C THR A 50 -7.01 -2.14 -6.76
N SER A 51 -7.18 -2.08 -8.08
CA SER A 51 -6.05 -2.27 -9.01
C SER A 51 -5.00 -1.17 -8.92
N VAL A 52 -5.40 0.01 -8.45
CA VAL A 52 -4.50 1.13 -8.17
C VAL A 52 -3.50 0.74 -7.09
N LEU A 53 -3.94 0.02 -6.06
CA LEU A 53 -3.08 -0.46 -4.98
C LEU A 53 -2.10 -1.53 -5.47
N PHE A 54 -2.53 -2.44 -6.35
CA PHE A 54 -1.61 -3.39 -7.01
C PHE A 54 -0.55 -2.66 -7.84
N ALA A 55 -0.95 -1.67 -8.64
CA ALA A 55 -0.03 -0.85 -9.42
C ALA A 55 0.98 -0.12 -8.53
N PHE A 56 0.53 0.54 -7.45
CA PHE A 56 1.42 1.23 -6.52
C PHE A 56 2.38 0.29 -5.81
N ARG A 57 1.95 -0.91 -5.40
CA ARG A 57 2.84 -1.91 -4.78
C ARG A 57 3.96 -2.34 -5.73
N TRP A 58 3.64 -2.58 -7.00
CA TRP A 58 4.67 -2.92 -7.98
C TRP A 58 5.61 -1.74 -8.25
N MET A 59 5.08 -0.52 -8.40
CA MET A 59 5.93 0.67 -8.55
C MET A 59 6.82 0.93 -7.34
N LEU A 60 6.31 0.68 -6.13
CA LEU A 60 7.08 0.76 -4.88
C LEU A 60 8.23 -0.25 -4.89
N GLN A 61 8.00 -1.50 -5.31
CA GLN A 61 9.06 -2.50 -5.49
C GLN A 61 10.15 -1.99 -6.44
N GLN A 62 9.78 -1.41 -7.59
CA GLN A 62 10.75 -0.88 -8.55
C GLN A 62 11.59 0.25 -7.93
N LYS A 63 10.97 1.13 -7.14
CA LYS A 63 11.68 2.23 -6.46
C LYS A 63 12.63 1.73 -5.38
N ILE A 64 12.21 0.76 -4.57
CA ILE A 64 13.04 0.15 -3.53
C ILE A 64 14.29 -0.48 -4.12
N ASN A 65 14.12 -1.26 -5.20
CA ASN A 65 15.24 -1.88 -5.91
C ASN A 65 16.17 -0.82 -6.51
N LYS A 66 15.60 0.17 -7.23
CA LYS A 66 16.38 1.24 -7.88
C LYS A 66 17.21 2.06 -6.90
N LEU A 67 16.67 2.32 -5.71
CA LEU A 67 17.31 3.14 -4.68
C LEU A 67 18.12 2.32 -3.67
N GLN A 68 18.14 0.98 -3.83
CA GLN A 68 18.80 0.02 -2.92
C GLN A 68 18.38 0.25 -1.47
N LEU A 69 17.07 0.38 -1.21
CA LEU A 69 16.59 0.71 0.14
C LEU A 69 16.68 -0.47 1.10
N LEU A 70 16.62 -1.70 0.61
CA LEU A 70 16.72 -2.90 1.46
C LEU A 70 18.07 -3.03 2.16
N ASP A 71 19.13 -2.47 1.57
CA ASP A 71 20.49 -2.47 2.15
C ASP A 71 20.71 -1.30 3.13
N LYS A 72 19.75 -0.37 3.21
CA LYS A 72 19.86 0.87 4.00
C LYS A 72 18.97 0.88 5.25
N TYR A 73 17.91 0.08 5.25
CA TYR A 73 16.92 0.07 6.30
C TYR A 73 16.61 -1.36 6.73
N ASP A 74 16.62 -1.62 8.03
CA ASP A 74 16.25 -2.92 8.60
C ASP A 74 14.73 -3.13 8.64
N TRP A 75 13.98 -2.03 8.71
CA TRP A 75 12.55 -2.01 8.93
C TRP A 75 11.85 -1.19 7.87
N PHE A 76 10.67 -1.67 7.47
CA PHE A 76 9.80 -0.99 6.54
C PHE A 76 8.40 -0.91 7.13
N ILE A 77 7.80 0.27 7.00
CA ILE A 77 6.42 0.54 7.38
C ILE A 77 5.70 0.99 6.11
N LEU A 78 4.70 0.23 5.68
CA LEU A 78 3.79 0.63 4.61
C LEU A 78 2.47 1.07 5.26
N THR A 79 2.21 2.37 5.17
CA THR A 79 1.06 3.05 5.80
C THR A 79 0.35 3.90 4.75
N ARG A 80 -0.91 4.24 5.02
CA ARG A 80 -1.64 5.25 4.24
C ARG A 80 -1.30 6.66 4.71
N ALA A 81 -1.33 7.61 3.78
CA ALA A 81 -1.05 9.01 4.07
C ALA A 81 -2.12 9.70 4.94
N ASP A 82 -3.31 9.10 5.07
CA ASP A 82 -4.45 9.62 5.83
C ASP A 82 -4.62 8.95 7.21
N GLU A 83 -3.59 8.24 7.70
CA GLU A 83 -3.55 7.67 9.05
C GLU A 83 -2.99 8.66 10.08
N LEU A 84 -3.66 8.78 11.23
CA LEU A 84 -3.14 9.47 12.41
C LEU A 84 -2.98 8.49 13.57
N HIS A 85 -1.92 8.70 14.34
CA HIS A 85 -1.64 7.96 15.58
C HIS A 85 -2.12 8.75 16.80
N LEU A 86 -2.78 8.07 17.75
CA LEU A 86 -3.17 8.69 19.04
C LEU A 86 -2.05 8.66 20.10
N CYS A 87 -1.05 7.82 19.90
CA CYS A 87 0.07 7.61 20.82
C CYS A 87 1.33 7.32 20.01
N GLU A 88 2.44 7.12 20.71
CA GLU A 88 3.67 6.65 20.08
C GLU A 88 3.41 5.37 19.29
N HIS A 89 4.18 5.22 18.22
CA HIS A 89 4.15 4.03 17.39
C HIS A 89 4.49 2.81 18.25
N PHE A 90 3.81 1.69 18.01
CA PHE A 90 4.08 0.45 18.72
C PHE A 90 5.56 0.06 18.57
N ASP A 91 6.17 -0.40 19.66
CA ASP A 91 7.54 -0.91 19.64
C ASP A 91 7.58 -2.31 19.00
N PHE A 92 7.94 -2.33 17.72
CA PHE A 92 8.07 -3.54 16.92
C PHE A 92 9.49 -4.14 16.94
N THR A 93 10.42 -3.62 17.74
CA THR A 93 11.82 -4.09 17.75
C THR A 93 11.97 -5.54 18.22
N THR A 94 10.99 -6.04 18.98
CA THR A 94 10.93 -7.42 19.48
C THR A 94 10.30 -8.42 18.51
N MET A 95 9.86 -7.98 17.33
CA MET A 95 9.25 -8.83 16.31
C MET A 95 10.26 -9.82 15.72
N LYS A 96 9.81 -11.05 15.46
CA LYS A 96 10.63 -12.07 14.78
C LYS A 96 10.87 -11.67 13.33
N GLU A 97 11.97 -12.17 12.78
CA GLU A 97 12.39 -11.80 11.42
C GLU A 97 11.38 -12.22 10.33
N SER A 98 10.60 -13.28 10.57
CA SER A 98 9.62 -13.80 9.62
C SER A 98 8.26 -13.09 9.65
N ASP A 99 8.01 -12.22 10.62
CA ASP A 99 6.64 -11.73 10.88
C ASP A 99 6.30 -10.48 10.06
N ILE A 100 5.02 -10.40 9.69
CA ILE A 100 4.34 -9.19 9.24
C ILE A 100 3.43 -8.75 10.38
N LEU A 101 3.59 -7.53 10.86
CA LEU A 101 2.74 -6.95 11.89
C LEU A 101 1.64 -6.09 11.28
N LEU A 102 0.41 -6.35 11.74
CA LEU A 102 -0.80 -5.60 11.38
C LEU A 102 -1.49 -5.05 12.64
N PRO A 103 -2.19 -3.92 12.54
CA PRO A 103 -3.09 -3.50 13.61
C PRO A 103 -4.27 -4.48 13.70
N THR A 104 -4.78 -4.69 14.91
CA THR A 104 -6.02 -5.44 15.13
C THR A 104 -7.25 -4.72 14.55
N GLY A 105 -8.19 -5.51 14.04
CA GLY A 105 -9.50 -5.07 13.54
C GLY A 105 -9.51 -4.64 12.06
N GLU A 106 -10.72 -4.46 11.52
CA GLU A 106 -10.99 -4.09 10.12
C GLU A 106 -10.42 -5.05 9.08
N HIS A 107 -10.63 -6.34 9.30
CA HIS A 107 -10.07 -7.36 8.45
C HIS A 107 -10.86 -7.66 7.18
N TYR A 108 -12.02 -7.05 6.89
CA TYR A 108 -12.86 -7.32 5.69
C TYR A 108 -12.72 -8.72 5.03
N ASN A 109 -12.73 -9.79 5.85
CA ASN A 109 -12.42 -11.19 5.53
C ASN A 109 -10.98 -11.57 5.09
N GLY A 110 -10.05 -10.62 4.98
CA GLY A 110 -8.63 -10.80 4.69
C GLY A 110 -7.65 -10.20 5.72
N TRP A 111 -6.48 -9.78 5.24
CA TRP A 111 -5.47 -9.07 6.03
C TRP A 111 -5.45 -7.59 5.66
N SER A 112 -5.50 -6.72 6.67
CA SER A 112 -5.53 -5.28 6.44
C SER A 112 -4.31 -4.83 5.63
N ASP A 113 -4.53 -3.96 4.66
CA ASP A 113 -3.51 -3.41 3.77
C ASP A 113 -3.08 -1.99 4.15
N ARG A 114 -3.66 -1.45 5.22
CA ARG A 114 -3.61 -0.03 5.59
C ARG A 114 -2.33 0.34 6.34
N HIS A 115 -1.91 -0.53 7.25
CA HIS A 115 -0.71 -0.36 8.07
C HIS A 115 0.01 -1.69 8.26
N LEU A 116 1.24 -1.75 7.77
CA LEU A 116 2.03 -2.97 7.61
C LEU A 116 3.44 -2.71 8.10
N ILE A 117 3.94 -3.50 9.03
CA ILE A 117 5.32 -3.37 9.53
C ILE A 117 6.03 -4.71 9.33
N THR A 118 7.21 -4.69 8.74
CA THR A 118 8.05 -5.89 8.64
C THR A 118 9.53 -5.56 8.45
N ARG A 119 10.38 -6.57 8.48
CA ARG A 119 11.82 -6.46 8.23
C ARG A 119 12.12 -6.38 6.73
N SER A 120 13.26 -5.80 6.38
CA SER A 120 13.75 -5.71 4.99
C SER A 120 13.79 -7.07 4.29
N SER A 121 14.18 -8.12 5.00
CA SER A 121 14.25 -9.51 4.49
C SER A 121 12.89 -10.08 4.07
N MET A 122 11.79 -9.52 4.58
CA MET A 122 10.42 -9.94 4.27
C MET A 122 9.65 -8.94 3.41
N PHE A 123 10.02 -7.66 3.45
CA PHE A 123 9.25 -6.57 2.84
C PHE A 123 8.94 -6.81 1.37
N MET A 124 9.93 -7.26 0.57
CA MET A 124 9.72 -7.52 -0.85
C MET A 124 8.73 -8.64 -1.12
N LYS A 125 8.74 -9.71 -0.29
CA LYS A 125 7.78 -10.82 -0.40
C LYS A 125 6.38 -10.34 -0.06
N MET A 126 6.25 -9.58 1.03
CA MET A 126 4.99 -9.00 1.51
C MET A 126 4.29 -8.18 0.41
N ILE A 127 5.02 -7.30 -0.29
CA ILE A 127 4.44 -6.42 -1.32
C ILE A 127 4.38 -7.06 -2.73
N ASN A 128 4.82 -8.31 -2.91
CA ASN A 128 4.86 -9.00 -4.22
C ASN A 128 3.51 -9.47 -4.77
N ILE A 129 2.42 -9.10 -4.10
CA ILE A 129 1.06 -9.54 -4.40
C ILE A 129 0.69 -9.28 -5.86
N THR A 130 1.05 -8.12 -6.42
CA THR A 130 0.78 -7.78 -7.82
C THR A 130 1.42 -8.75 -8.80
N LYS A 131 2.70 -9.08 -8.58
CA LYS A 131 3.43 -9.99 -9.46
C LYS A 131 2.90 -11.41 -9.31
N GLU A 132 2.60 -11.84 -8.09
CA GLU A 132 2.01 -13.16 -7.84
C GLU A 132 0.68 -13.32 -8.60
N LEU A 133 -0.19 -12.33 -8.51
CA LEU A 133 -1.49 -12.33 -9.17
C LEU A 133 -1.33 -12.31 -10.70
N VAL A 134 -0.53 -11.39 -11.23
CA VAL A 134 -0.41 -11.18 -12.68
C VAL A 134 0.41 -12.27 -13.39
N CYS A 135 1.43 -12.83 -12.75
CA CYS A 135 2.31 -13.82 -13.37
C CYS A 135 1.82 -15.27 -13.22
N ARG A 136 0.80 -15.52 -12.41
CA ARG A 136 0.17 -16.84 -12.28
C ARG A 136 -1.36 -16.74 -12.48
N PRO A 137 -1.81 -16.21 -13.65
CA PRO A 137 -3.21 -15.79 -13.80
C PRO A 137 -4.19 -16.94 -13.63
N ASP A 138 -3.99 -18.03 -14.36
CA ASP A 138 -4.84 -19.23 -14.35
C ASP A 138 -4.90 -19.87 -12.95
N TYR A 139 -3.78 -19.88 -12.22
CA TYR A 139 -3.70 -20.43 -10.87
C TYR A 139 -4.57 -19.63 -9.89
N TRP A 140 -4.43 -18.31 -9.91
CA TRP A 140 -5.19 -17.44 -9.02
C TRP A 140 -6.64 -17.29 -9.44
N LEU A 141 -6.95 -17.36 -10.73
CA LEU A 141 -8.33 -17.34 -11.24
C LEU A 141 -9.12 -18.49 -10.58
N ASN A 142 -8.60 -19.72 -10.68
CA ASN A 142 -9.23 -20.89 -10.06
C ASN A 142 -9.42 -20.72 -8.55
N LYS A 143 -8.38 -20.24 -7.83
CA LYS A 143 -8.48 -20.02 -6.38
C LYS A 143 -9.47 -18.93 -5.98
N LEU A 144 -9.59 -17.87 -6.78
CA LEU A 144 -10.46 -16.74 -6.49
C LEU A 144 -11.92 -17.06 -6.80
N GLU A 145 -12.20 -17.89 -7.81
CA GLU A 145 -13.55 -18.37 -8.12
C GLU A 145 -14.15 -19.26 -7.02
N GLU A 146 -13.29 -19.90 -6.20
CA GLU A 146 -13.70 -20.70 -5.05
C GLU A 146 -14.15 -19.85 -3.84
N VAL A 147 -13.93 -18.52 -3.86
CA VAL A 147 -14.29 -17.63 -2.75
C VAL A 147 -15.76 -17.21 -2.85
N ASP A 148 -16.53 -17.51 -1.80
CA ASP A 148 -17.99 -17.34 -1.75
C ASP A 148 -18.46 -15.96 -1.23
N TYR A 149 -17.53 -15.02 -1.04
CA TYR A 149 -17.80 -13.65 -0.60
C TYR A 149 -17.10 -12.62 -1.47
N GLU A 150 -17.47 -11.35 -1.33
CA GLU A 150 -16.96 -10.26 -2.14
C GLU A 150 -15.43 -10.14 -2.04
N LEU A 151 -14.75 -10.26 -3.19
CA LEU A 151 -13.31 -10.15 -3.28
C LEU A 151 -12.87 -8.69 -3.23
N ASN A 152 -12.01 -8.40 -2.25
CA ASN A 152 -11.29 -7.15 -2.10
C ASN A 152 -9.78 -7.42 -1.98
N ILE A 153 -8.97 -6.36 -1.86
CA ILE A 153 -7.51 -6.50 -1.78
C ILE A 153 -7.04 -7.26 -0.54
N GLU A 154 -7.70 -7.09 0.61
CA GLU A 154 -7.31 -7.72 1.86
C GLU A 154 -7.47 -9.24 1.76
N VAL A 155 -8.53 -9.70 1.10
CA VAL A 155 -8.80 -11.13 0.86
C VAL A 155 -7.75 -11.72 -0.07
N VAL A 156 -7.48 -11.04 -1.20
CA VAL A 156 -6.47 -11.48 -2.16
C VAL A 156 -5.07 -11.48 -1.54
N GLN A 157 -4.76 -10.46 -0.74
CA GLN A 157 -3.52 -10.39 0.04
C GLN A 157 -3.40 -11.58 0.99
N LYS A 158 -4.47 -11.90 1.73
CA LYS A 158 -4.50 -13.06 2.63
C LYS A 158 -4.22 -14.37 1.90
N LEU A 159 -4.94 -14.63 0.82
CA LEU A 159 -4.77 -15.85 0.03
C LEU A 159 -3.34 -15.98 -0.52
N ILE A 160 -2.77 -14.88 -1.03
CA ILE A 160 -1.39 -14.85 -1.56
C ILE A 160 -0.36 -15.04 -0.46
N TRP A 161 -0.51 -14.38 0.69
CA TRP A 161 0.41 -14.54 1.81
C TRP A 161 0.37 -15.94 2.42
N ASP A 162 -0.83 -16.54 2.52
CA ASP A 162 -0.99 -17.91 2.99
C ASP A 162 -0.33 -18.90 2.01
N ASP A 163 -0.47 -18.68 0.70
CA ASP A 163 0.21 -19.47 -0.36
C ASP A 163 1.74 -19.38 -0.26
N MET A 164 2.26 -18.18 0.04
CA MET A 164 3.69 -17.92 0.27
C MET A 164 4.17 -18.35 1.66
N ARG A 165 3.28 -18.83 2.54
CA ARG A 165 3.55 -19.23 3.93
C ARG A 165 4.16 -18.10 4.76
N LEU A 166 3.68 -16.87 4.57
CA LEU A 166 4.12 -15.73 5.37
C LEU A 166 3.43 -15.77 6.75
N THR A 167 4.15 -15.43 7.82
CA THR A 167 3.56 -15.35 9.16
C THR A 167 3.07 -13.94 9.44
N VAL A 168 1.82 -13.84 9.87
CA VAL A 168 1.19 -12.57 10.27
C VAL A 168 0.95 -12.58 11.76
N SER A 169 1.30 -11.49 12.42
CA SER A 169 1.00 -11.21 13.82
C SER A 169 0.26 -9.89 13.93
N GLU A 170 -0.56 -9.75 14.95
CA GLU A 170 -1.34 -8.54 15.16
C GLU A 170 -0.86 -7.77 16.39
N HIS A 171 -0.95 -6.45 16.35
CA HIS A 171 -0.66 -5.57 17.47
C HIS A 171 -1.88 -4.69 17.80
N PRO A 172 -2.00 -4.18 19.04
CA PRO A 172 -3.06 -3.26 19.40
C PRO A 172 -3.09 -2.05 18.46
N ARG A 173 -4.27 -1.77 17.90
CA ARG A 173 -4.47 -0.63 16.99
C ARG A 173 -4.29 0.70 17.72
N SER A 174 -3.36 1.53 17.26
CA SER A 174 -3.15 2.91 17.74
C SER A 174 -3.45 3.98 16.68
N ILE A 175 -3.89 3.54 15.50
CA ILE A 175 -4.15 4.37 14.33
C ILE A 175 -5.64 4.50 14.00
N PHE A 176 -6.00 5.62 13.39
CA PHE A 176 -7.32 5.86 12.83
C PHE A 176 -7.21 6.73 11.58
N ILE A 177 -8.14 6.54 10.66
CA ILE A 177 -8.18 7.33 9.42
C ILE A 177 -8.82 8.69 9.67
N VAL A 178 -8.24 9.71 9.06
CA VAL A 178 -8.82 11.05 8.93
C VAL A 178 -9.12 11.39 7.48
N ARG A 179 -9.97 12.39 7.27
CA ARG A 179 -10.20 12.98 5.95
C ARG A 179 -10.31 14.48 6.06
N SER A 180 -9.93 15.17 5.00
CA SER A 180 -10.21 16.60 4.85
C SER A 180 -11.70 16.82 4.53
N THR A 181 -12.24 17.99 4.89
CA THR A 181 -13.66 18.32 4.62
C THR A 181 -14.03 18.32 3.14
N GLY A 182 -13.07 18.56 2.24
CA GLY A 182 -13.26 18.54 0.77
C GLY A 182 -12.75 17.29 0.07
N ASP A 183 -12.34 16.26 0.81
CA ASP A 183 -11.87 15.01 0.23
C ASP A 183 -12.98 14.36 -0.62
N PRO A 184 -12.72 13.90 -1.86
CA PRO A 184 -13.73 13.26 -2.71
C PRO A 184 -14.09 11.83 -2.28
N ALA A 185 -13.36 11.20 -1.34
CA ALA A 185 -13.57 9.81 -0.94
C ALA A 185 -15.04 9.53 -0.54
N SER A 186 -15.62 8.46 -1.09
CA SER A 186 -17.05 8.15 -1.02
C SER A 186 -17.46 7.26 0.16
N TRP A 187 -16.51 6.57 0.80
CA TRP A 187 -16.80 5.47 1.74
C TRP A 187 -17.49 5.89 3.04
N SER A 188 -17.19 7.08 3.59
CA SER A 188 -17.96 7.67 4.69
C SER A 188 -17.67 9.15 4.84
N ARG A 189 -18.68 9.95 5.18
CA ARG A 189 -18.57 11.41 5.36
C ARG A 189 -17.66 11.84 6.51
N GLY A 190 -17.21 10.89 7.34
CA GLY A 190 -16.53 11.16 8.60
C GLY A 190 -17.43 11.89 9.61
N ARG A 191 -16.92 12.05 10.82
CA ARG A 191 -17.53 12.86 11.88
C ARG A 191 -16.55 13.93 12.32
N SER A 192 -17.07 15.14 12.59
CA SER A 192 -16.24 16.19 13.17
C SER A 192 -15.73 15.77 14.54
N HIS A 193 -14.47 16.04 14.83
CA HIS A 193 -13.86 15.80 16.14
C HIS A 193 -13.27 17.11 16.68
N PRO A 194 -13.60 17.56 17.91
CA PRO A 194 -13.20 18.87 18.41
C PRO A 194 -11.69 19.14 18.30
N GLU A 195 -10.86 18.19 18.72
CA GLU A 195 -9.38 18.32 18.70
C GLU A 195 -8.80 18.41 17.27
N LEU A 196 -9.51 17.90 16.28
CA LEU A 196 -9.05 17.84 14.89
C LEU A 196 -9.69 18.92 14.01
N SER A 197 -10.68 19.64 14.55
CA SER A 197 -11.37 20.73 13.86
C SER A 197 -10.41 21.85 13.41
N ARG A 198 -9.39 22.14 14.22
CA ARG A 198 -8.34 23.13 13.90
C ARG A 198 -7.52 22.77 12.65
N PHE A 199 -7.51 21.49 12.25
CA PHE A 199 -6.83 20.99 11.07
C PHE A 199 -7.78 20.75 9.89
N ASN A 200 -9.06 21.10 10.03
CA ASN A 200 -10.11 20.80 9.05
C ASN A 200 -10.23 19.29 8.73
N LEU A 201 -9.97 18.46 9.74
CA LEU A 201 -10.01 17.00 9.64
C LEU A 201 -11.28 16.43 10.29
N LYS A 202 -11.84 15.41 9.65
CA LYS A 202 -12.92 14.57 10.17
C LYS A 202 -12.39 13.17 10.41
N VAL A 203 -12.96 12.49 11.39
CA VAL A 203 -12.55 11.15 11.81
C VAL A 203 -13.55 10.12 11.32
N TYR A 204 -13.06 8.96 10.90
CA TYR A 204 -13.91 7.78 10.71
C TYR A 204 -14.33 7.16 12.07
N GLN A 205 -15.18 6.13 12.07
CA GLN A 205 -15.69 5.51 13.32
C GLN A 205 -14.58 4.87 14.19
N GLU A 206 -13.36 4.76 13.66
CA GLU A 206 -12.23 3.99 14.20
C GLU A 206 -11.53 4.58 15.42
N ILE A 207 -11.76 5.86 15.78
CA ILE A 207 -11.05 6.50 16.91
C ILE A 207 -11.25 5.76 18.24
N SER A 208 -12.40 5.09 18.42
CA SER A 208 -12.69 4.28 19.60
C SER A 208 -11.84 3.02 19.69
N ASN A 209 -11.45 2.43 18.55
CA ASN A 209 -10.56 1.28 18.48
C ASN A 209 -9.12 1.70 18.79
N ALA A 210 -8.68 2.81 18.19
CA ALA A 210 -7.36 3.40 18.46
C ALA A 210 -7.18 3.76 19.95
N ARG A 211 -8.24 4.30 20.58
CA ARG A 211 -8.23 4.60 22.03
C ARG A 211 -8.07 3.35 22.89
N ARG A 212 -8.73 2.25 22.53
CA ARG A 212 -8.62 0.99 23.28
C ARG A 212 -7.22 0.40 23.17
N GLY A 213 -6.59 0.44 22.00
CA GLY A 213 -5.22 -0.04 21.83
C GLY A 213 -4.18 0.77 22.61
N ARG A 214 -4.40 2.08 22.79
CA ARG A 214 -3.53 2.94 23.63
C ARG A 214 -3.38 2.40 25.06
N PHE A 215 -4.44 1.86 25.64
CA PHE A 215 -4.42 1.36 27.03
C PHE A 215 -3.89 -0.08 27.16
N ALA A 216 -3.67 -0.78 26.04
CA ALA A 216 -3.11 -2.12 26.05
C ALA A 216 -1.58 -2.13 26.14
N VAL A 217 -0.93 -0.98 25.93
CA VAL A 217 0.50 -0.80 26.16
C VAL A 217 0.69 -0.43 27.64
N PRO A 218 1.44 -1.22 28.45
CA PRO A 218 1.74 -0.86 29.83
C PRO A 218 2.57 0.43 29.82
N SER A 219 1.96 1.59 30.09
CA SER A 219 2.71 2.83 30.23
C SER A 219 3.44 2.82 31.57
N THR A 220 4.76 2.85 31.55
CA THR A 220 5.60 3.09 32.73
C THR A 220 5.55 4.55 33.21
N GLU A 221 4.92 5.45 32.43
CA GLU A 221 4.73 6.86 32.81
C GLU A 221 3.26 7.17 33.17
N PRO A 222 3.02 7.94 34.24
CA PRO A 222 1.68 8.43 34.59
C PRO A 222 1.13 9.38 33.52
N LEU A 223 -0.15 9.20 33.20
CA LEU A 223 -0.88 10.00 32.22
C LEU A 223 -1.06 11.44 32.72
N THR A 224 -0.34 12.40 32.13
CA THR A 224 -0.72 13.83 32.21
C THR A 224 -1.56 14.20 30.98
N GLU A 225 -2.74 14.79 31.20
CA GLU A 225 -3.73 15.17 30.17
C GLU A 225 -3.24 16.15 29.08
N ASN A 226 -2.00 16.66 29.12
CA ASN A 226 -1.57 17.79 28.30
C ASN A 226 -0.64 17.48 27.10
N LYS A 227 -0.44 16.23 26.67
CA LYS A 227 0.47 15.96 25.53
C LYS A 227 -0.05 16.47 24.15
N PHE A 228 -1.32 16.86 24.01
CA PHE A 228 -1.83 17.45 22.76
C PHE A 228 -1.46 18.93 22.54
N ASP A 229 -1.10 19.65 23.60
CA ASP A 229 -0.69 21.06 23.51
C ASP A 229 0.77 21.24 23.07
N ALA A 230 1.58 20.18 23.16
CA ALA A 230 2.98 20.19 22.74
C ALA A 230 3.18 20.19 21.20
N LEU A 231 2.11 20.03 20.41
CA LEU A 231 2.15 20.08 18.94
C LEU A 231 1.80 21.46 18.37
N ASN A 232 2.07 22.54 19.11
CA ASN A 232 1.86 23.91 18.67
C ASN A 232 3.19 24.55 18.21
N PRO A 233 3.58 24.47 16.93
CA PRO A 233 4.70 25.22 16.39
C PRO A 233 4.26 26.67 16.16
N LYS A 234 4.02 27.40 17.25
CA LYS A 234 3.90 28.85 17.23
C LYS A 234 4.87 29.42 18.25
N SER A 235 6.16 29.42 17.91
CA SER A 235 7.15 30.40 18.40
C SER A 235 8.60 30.08 18.04
N GLN A 236 8.92 29.58 16.83
CA GLN A 236 10.27 29.78 16.29
C GLN A 236 10.15 30.10 14.80
N GLY A 237 10.40 31.37 14.46
CA GLY A 237 10.52 31.83 13.09
C GLY A 237 11.91 31.51 12.60
N GLU A 238 12.02 30.52 11.72
CA GLU A 238 13.15 30.37 10.81
C GLU A 238 12.59 30.29 9.38
N GLU A 239 12.94 31.29 8.58
CA GLU A 239 12.62 31.35 7.15
C GLU A 239 13.44 30.30 6.39
N PHE A 240 12.78 29.21 5.97
CA PHE A 240 13.32 28.34 4.93
C PHE A 240 12.97 28.93 3.56
N GLY A 241 13.98 29.46 2.87
CA GLY A 241 13.89 29.91 1.49
C GLY A 241 13.56 28.76 0.52
N PRO A 242 13.00 29.07 -0.67
CA PRO A 242 12.54 28.05 -1.60
C PRO A 242 13.70 27.27 -2.23
N ASP A 243 13.67 25.95 -2.04
CA ASP A 243 14.51 24.99 -2.76
C ASP A 243 14.06 24.89 -4.23
N PRO A 244 14.94 25.10 -5.23
CA PRO A 244 14.55 25.10 -6.63
C PRO A 244 14.11 23.71 -7.12
N ALA A 245 12.92 23.68 -7.72
CA ALA A 245 12.31 22.50 -8.33
C ALA A 245 13.22 21.80 -9.35
N ASP A 246 13.60 20.55 -9.08
CA ASP A 246 14.13 19.62 -10.09
C ASP A 246 12.95 19.03 -10.89
N SER A 247 12.59 19.74 -11.96
CA SER A 247 11.59 19.31 -12.94
C SER A 247 12.18 18.25 -13.88
N ARG A 248 12.34 17.02 -13.39
CA ARG A 248 12.58 15.85 -14.26
C ARG A 248 11.31 15.03 -14.41
N VAL A 249 10.57 15.43 -15.45
CA VAL A 249 9.44 14.71 -16.06
C VAL A 249 9.83 13.26 -16.34
N PHE A 250 8.99 12.34 -15.86
CA PHE A 250 9.00 10.92 -16.16
C PHE A 250 9.03 10.73 -17.69
N ARG A 251 10.13 10.19 -18.24
CA ARG A 251 10.15 9.65 -19.61
C ARG A 251 9.95 8.14 -19.53
N PRO A 252 9.09 7.54 -20.37
CA PRO A 252 9.01 6.10 -20.48
C PRO A 252 10.34 5.55 -21.01
N PHE A 253 10.62 4.31 -20.58
CA PHE A 253 11.79 3.51 -20.93
C PHE A 253 11.96 3.49 -22.46
N GLN A 254 13.03 4.11 -22.99
CA GLN A 254 13.49 3.82 -24.35
C GLN A 254 14.52 2.70 -24.24
N GLU A 255 14.21 1.56 -24.86
CA GLU A 255 15.18 0.50 -25.09
C GLU A 255 16.36 1.05 -25.89
N SER A 256 17.57 0.86 -25.37
CA SER A 256 18.80 1.09 -26.11
C SER A 256 18.90 0.02 -27.19
N SER A 257 18.75 0.42 -28.45
CA SER A 257 19.10 -0.39 -29.60
C SER A 257 20.61 -0.65 -29.61
N SER A 258 21.00 -1.91 -29.45
CA SER A 258 22.33 -2.40 -29.81
C SER A 258 22.53 -2.22 -31.33
N PRO A 259 23.69 -1.75 -31.81
CA PRO A 259 24.00 -1.79 -33.22
C PRO A 259 24.39 -3.22 -33.63
N ASP A 260 23.55 -3.81 -34.50
CA ASP A 260 23.87 -4.94 -35.35
C ASP A 260 25.09 -4.60 -36.21
N ASN A 261 26.20 -5.29 -35.98
CA ASN A 261 27.39 -5.20 -36.83
C ASN A 261 27.49 -6.48 -37.67
N ARG A 262 26.78 -6.50 -38.79
CA ARG A 262 27.02 -7.42 -39.91
C ARG A 262 26.93 -6.66 -41.22
N SER A 263 28.08 -6.35 -41.79
CA SER A 263 28.23 -6.27 -43.24
C SER A 263 29.59 -6.85 -43.61
N GLY A 264 29.54 -8.01 -44.24
CA GLY A 264 30.58 -8.46 -45.15
C GLY A 264 30.27 -7.93 -46.55
N GLY A 265 31.31 -7.84 -47.37
CA GLY A 265 31.18 -7.73 -48.82
C GLY A 265 32.04 -6.61 -49.42
N GLY A 266 33.12 -6.99 -50.09
CA GLY A 266 33.83 -6.09 -50.99
C GLY A 266 35.20 -6.59 -51.44
N THR A 267 35.17 -7.40 -52.52
CA THR A 267 36.21 -7.63 -53.55
C THR A 267 37.60 -8.10 -53.16
#